data_AF-A0A4Q7X714-F1
#
_entry.id   AF-A0A4Q7X714-F1
#
_cell.length_a   1.000
_cell.length_b   1.000
_cell.length_c   1.000
_cell.angle_alpha   90.00
_cell.angle_beta   90.00
_cell.angle_gamma   90.00
#
_symmetry.space_group_name_H-M   'P 1'
#
loop_
_entity.id
_entity.type
_entity.pdbx_description
1 polymer ?
#
loop_
_entity_poly.entity_id
_entity_poly.type
_entity_poly.pdbx_seq_one_letter_code
_entity_poly.pdbx_strand_id
1 'polypeptide(L)'
;MTEDLKTQFNQLVADPPPPSTVPSEAVFARVRTVRRRRTAGVITVAAAGVLAIALALGNVTDIGGAPPVTNTPGAPKSVITGPPTVAPKPPPPITVLLKPSIKGRTVGMTVTVSGRAYVPTAIPEGTLLPEDSFMNLSGGTDYSFGEGDPGGSDGGSIDCTRKKLKVGSETYVIPETHVFKKPGTYKFTYTIRYCGTKGWFPTTATTQLVVR
;
A
#
# COMPACT_ATOMS: atom_id res chain seq x y z
N MET A 1 55.19 -14.47 -15.81
CA MET A 1 54.11 -13.82 -15.03
C MET A 1 54.09 -12.37 -15.48
N THR A 2 53.08 -11.98 -16.25
CA THR A 2 52.99 -10.66 -16.90
C THR A 2 52.81 -9.55 -15.87
N GLU A 3 53.43 -8.39 -16.09
CA GLU A 3 53.46 -7.27 -15.14
C GLU A 3 52.05 -6.82 -14.69
N ASP A 4 51.05 -6.94 -15.56
CA ASP A 4 49.64 -6.66 -15.22
C ASP A 4 49.09 -7.49 -14.07
N LEU A 5 49.52 -8.76 -13.94
CA LEU A 5 49.08 -9.63 -12.85
C LEU A 5 49.75 -9.25 -11.52
N LYS A 6 50.98 -8.75 -11.57
CA LYS A 6 51.66 -8.21 -10.37
C LYS A 6 51.00 -6.92 -9.90
N THR A 7 50.59 -6.05 -10.82
CA THR A 7 49.91 -4.80 -10.46
C THR A 7 48.56 -5.07 -9.82
N GLN A 8 47.79 -6.03 -10.35
CA GLN A 8 46.50 -6.42 -9.75
C GLN A 8 46.67 -7.09 -8.39
N PHE A 9 47.70 -7.93 -8.21
CA PHE A 9 47.94 -8.58 -6.92
C PHE A 9 48.36 -7.57 -5.84
N ASN A 10 49.19 -6.59 -6.19
CA ASN A 10 49.60 -5.53 -5.26
C ASN A 10 48.43 -4.60 -4.88
N GLN A 11 47.41 -4.44 -5.73
CA GLN A 11 46.18 -3.72 -5.38
C GLN A 11 45.26 -4.51 -4.44
N LEU A 12 45.35 -5.85 -4.44
CA LEU A 12 44.54 -6.74 -3.59
C LEU A 12 45.17 -6.99 -2.22
N VAL A 13 46.49 -6.86 -2.09
CA VAL A 13 47.25 -7.10 -0.85
C VAL A 13 47.52 -5.82 -0.05
N ALA A 14 47.26 -4.64 -0.62
CA ALA A 14 47.35 -3.38 0.11
C ALA A 14 46.31 -3.36 1.25
N ASP A 15 46.78 -3.19 2.49
CA ASP A 15 45.93 -3.09 3.67
C ASP A 15 44.87 -2.00 3.47
N PRO A 16 43.58 -2.29 3.76
CA PRO A 16 42.53 -1.30 3.61
C PRO A 16 42.82 -0.11 4.55
N PRO A 17 42.64 1.14 4.08
CA PRO A 17 42.81 2.29 4.95
C PRO A 17 41.85 2.19 6.14
N PRO A 18 42.26 2.61 7.35
CA PRO A 18 41.40 2.58 8.53
C PRO A 18 40.10 3.35 8.23
N PRO A 19 38.94 2.86 8.68
CA PRO A 19 37.65 3.42 8.29
C PRO A 19 37.57 4.88 8.76
N SER A 20 37.56 5.81 7.81
CA SER A 20 37.22 7.20 8.06
C SER A 20 35.76 7.25 8.51
N THR A 21 35.51 7.84 9.68
CA THR A 21 34.23 7.93 10.39
C THR A 21 33.18 8.78 9.67
N VAL A 22 32.67 8.30 8.52
CA VAL A 22 31.52 8.88 7.81
C VAL A 22 30.65 7.73 7.28
N PRO A 23 29.34 7.68 7.59
CA PRO A 23 28.52 6.50 7.37
C PRO A 23 28.23 6.26 5.88
N SER A 24 28.53 5.04 5.42
CA SER A 24 27.86 4.14 4.45
C SER A 24 27.05 4.64 3.23
N GLU A 25 26.79 5.92 3.00
CA GLU A 25 25.93 6.38 1.89
C GLU A 25 26.59 6.30 0.50
N ALA A 26 27.93 6.37 0.43
CA ALA A 26 28.64 6.42 -0.86
C ALA A 26 28.71 5.06 -1.59
N VAL A 27 28.65 3.93 -0.87
CA VAL A 27 28.81 2.59 -1.47
C VAL A 27 27.51 2.10 -2.12
N PHE A 28 26.35 2.52 -1.61
CA PHE A 28 25.05 2.13 -2.19
C PHE A 28 24.66 2.89 -3.46
N ALA A 29 25.33 4.01 -3.76
CA ALA A 29 25.04 4.79 -4.98
C ALA A 29 25.50 4.07 -6.26
N ARG A 30 26.57 3.27 -6.21
CA ARG A 30 27.19 2.68 -7.42
C ARG A 30 26.53 1.40 -7.92
N VAL A 31 25.67 0.75 -7.12
CA VAL A 31 24.97 -0.48 -7.51
C VAL A 31 23.58 -0.20 -8.13
N ARG A 32 23.03 1.02 -7.94
CA ARG A 32 21.68 1.38 -8.42
C ARG A 32 21.56 1.66 -9.92
N THR A 33 22.66 1.83 -10.65
CA THR A 33 22.61 2.23 -12.07
C THR A 33 22.47 1.07 -13.07
N VAL A 34 22.81 -0.17 -12.71
CA VAL A 34 22.88 -1.27 -13.69
C VAL A 34 21.53 -1.95 -13.94
N ARG A 35 20.60 -1.93 -12.98
CA ARG A 35 19.32 -2.65 -13.10
C ARG A 35 18.21 -1.91 -13.86
N ARG A 36 18.44 -0.66 -14.29
CA ARG A 36 17.46 0.20 -14.97
C ARG A 36 17.08 -0.20 -16.40
N ARG A 37 17.71 -1.23 -17.00
CA ARG A 37 17.53 -1.54 -18.44
C ARG A 37 16.51 -2.64 -18.79
N ARG A 38 15.82 -3.30 -17.84
CA ARG A 38 15.04 -4.52 -18.17
C ARG A 38 13.55 -4.55 -17.92
N THR A 39 12.90 -3.46 -17.48
CA THR A 39 11.45 -3.50 -17.18
C THR A 39 10.64 -2.46 -17.96
N ALA A 40 10.97 -2.28 -19.24
CA ALA A 40 10.08 -1.65 -20.20
C ALA A 40 9.27 -2.76 -20.90
N GLY A 41 8.04 -2.99 -20.44
CA GLY A 41 7.05 -3.75 -21.20
C GLY A 41 6.31 -4.80 -20.38
N VAL A 42 5.25 -4.39 -19.68
CA VAL A 42 3.96 -5.10 -19.68
C VAL A 42 2.85 -4.07 -19.49
N ILE A 43 1.86 -4.15 -20.36
CA ILE A 43 0.75 -3.22 -20.58
C ILE A 43 -0.40 -3.48 -19.59
N THR A 44 -1.14 -2.41 -19.32
CA THR A 44 -2.38 -2.21 -18.54
C THR A 44 -3.49 -3.26 -18.69
N VAL A 45 -4.25 -3.51 -17.61
CA VAL A 45 -5.71 -3.73 -17.65
C VAL A 45 -6.38 -3.02 -16.47
N ALA A 46 -7.28 -2.08 -16.77
CA ALA A 46 -8.14 -1.40 -15.81
C ALA A 46 -9.47 -2.17 -15.67
N ALA A 47 -10.00 -2.27 -14.45
CA ALA A 47 -11.36 -2.73 -14.21
C ALA A 47 -12.06 -1.77 -13.24
N ALA A 48 -12.92 -0.91 -13.82
CA ALA A 48 -13.95 -0.17 -13.11
C ALA A 48 -15.24 -1.00 -13.11
N GLY A 49 -16.02 -0.95 -12.03
CA GLY A 49 -17.36 -1.52 -12.01
C GLY A 49 -17.96 -1.63 -10.61
N VAL A 50 -18.72 -0.61 -10.20
CA VAL A 50 -19.71 -0.67 -9.11
C VAL A 50 -21.05 -1.02 -9.73
N LEU A 51 -21.75 -2.05 -9.22
CA LEU A 51 -23.21 -2.11 -9.32
C LEU A 51 -23.78 -3.01 -8.20
N ALA A 52 -24.62 -2.40 -7.37
CA ALA A 52 -25.49 -3.08 -6.42
C ALA A 52 -26.83 -3.37 -7.10
N ILE A 53 -27.36 -4.58 -6.92
CA ILE A 53 -28.77 -4.89 -7.15
C ILE A 53 -29.25 -5.75 -5.98
N ALA A 54 -30.13 -5.18 -5.17
CA ALA A 54 -30.97 -5.90 -4.23
C ALA A 54 -32.27 -6.28 -4.96
N LEU A 55 -32.66 -7.55 -4.89
CA LEU A 55 -34.01 -7.99 -5.20
C LEU A 55 -34.52 -8.82 -4.02
N ALA A 56 -35.44 -8.21 -3.28
CA ALA A 56 -36.37 -8.90 -2.42
C ALA A 56 -37.55 -9.35 -3.29
N LEU A 57 -37.90 -10.63 -3.23
CA LEU A 57 -39.22 -11.11 -3.66
C LEU A 57 -39.83 -11.88 -2.48
N GLY A 58 -40.93 -11.34 -1.98
CA GLY A 58 -41.80 -11.99 -1.02
C GLY A 58 -42.92 -12.77 -1.69
N ASN A 59 -43.66 -13.48 -0.83
CA ASN A 59 -44.98 -14.08 -0.99
C ASN A 59 -45.15 -15.27 -1.95
N VAL A 60 -45.22 -16.46 -1.35
CA VAL A 60 -46.00 -17.59 -1.86
C VAL A 60 -47.26 -17.68 -1.01
N THR A 61 -48.41 -17.32 -1.60
CA THR A 61 -49.75 -17.56 -1.04
C THR A 61 -50.28 -18.89 -1.56
N ASP A 62 -50.52 -19.81 -0.63
CA ASP A 62 -51.70 -20.67 -0.40
C ASP A 62 -52.53 -21.26 -1.56
N ILE A 63 -52.93 -22.54 -1.43
CA ILE A 63 -54.30 -23.11 -1.57
C ILE A 63 -54.22 -24.65 -1.60
N GLY A 64 -54.83 -25.31 -0.60
CA GLY A 64 -55.42 -26.65 -0.78
C GLY A 64 -55.39 -27.62 0.43
N GLY A 65 -56.34 -27.49 1.38
CA GLY A 65 -56.76 -28.59 2.27
C GLY A 65 -56.97 -28.23 3.74
N ALA A 66 -58.23 -28.14 4.18
CA ALA A 66 -58.72 -27.61 5.46
C ALA A 66 -58.40 -28.46 6.74
N PRO A 67 -58.51 -27.88 7.97
CA PRO A 67 -58.13 -28.51 9.25
C PRO A 67 -59.33 -29.04 10.07
N PRO A 68 -59.08 -29.72 11.22
CA PRO A 68 -59.79 -29.33 12.43
C PRO A 68 -58.88 -29.13 13.66
N VAL A 69 -59.00 -27.92 14.19
CA VAL A 69 -58.95 -27.47 15.60
C VAL A 69 -58.76 -28.55 16.69
N THR A 70 -57.65 -28.46 17.41
CA THR A 70 -57.56 -28.84 18.83
C THR A 70 -57.35 -27.57 19.66
N ASN A 71 -58.41 -27.15 20.36
CA ASN A 71 -58.40 -26.06 21.32
C ASN A 71 -57.53 -26.41 22.52
N THR A 72 -56.36 -25.79 22.65
CA THR A 72 -55.64 -25.65 23.92
C THR A 72 -55.12 -24.22 23.99
N PRO A 73 -55.57 -23.38 24.94
CA PRO A 73 -55.01 -22.05 25.13
C PRO A 73 -53.55 -22.18 25.63
N GLY A 74 -52.61 -22.30 24.70
CA GLY A 74 -51.20 -22.12 24.97
C GLY A 74 -50.94 -20.64 25.22
N ALA A 75 -50.39 -20.31 26.38
CA ALA A 75 -50.04 -18.95 26.78
C ALA A 75 -49.32 -18.17 25.65
N PRO A 76 -49.55 -16.86 25.50
CA PRO A 76 -48.87 -16.07 24.47
C PRO A 76 -47.37 -16.10 24.70
N LYS A 77 -46.63 -16.71 23.78
CA LYS A 77 -45.17 -16.64 23.76
C LYS A 77 -44.78 -15.22 23.36
N SER A 78 -44.29 -14.47 24.34
CA SER A 78 -43.59 -13.20 24.12
C SER A 78 -42.39 -13.44 23.20
N VAL A 79 -42.49 -12.99 21.94
CA VAL A 79 -41.34 -12.89 21.06
C VAL A 79 -40.66 -11.56 21.38
N ILE A 80 -39.69 -11.60 22.28
CA ILE A 80 -38.77 -10.48 22.47
C ILE A 80 -37.80 -10.51 21.28
N THR A 81 -38.16 -9.83 20.20
CA THR A 81 -37.17 -9.44 19.19
C THR A 81 -36.23 -8.45 19.85
N GLY A 82 -35.05 -8.91 20.23
CA GLY A 82 -33.97 -8.02 20.66
C GLY A 82 -33.66 -6.99 19.55
N PRO A 83 -33.12 -5.81 19.90
CA PRO A 83 -32.73 -4.82 18.91
C PRO A 83 -31.78 -5.45 17.88
N PRO A 84 -31.85 -5.07 16.60
CA PRO A 84 -30.99 -5.64 15.57
C PRO A 84 -29.53 -5.47 16.02
N THR A 85 -28.84 -6.60 16.19
CA THR A 85 -27.40 -6.60 16.43
C THR A 85 -26.76 -6.12 15.13
N VAL A 86 -26.50 -4.83 15.03
CA VAL A 86 -25.74 -4.26 13.90
C VAL A 86 -24.35 -4.85 13.99
N ALA A 87 -24.04 -5.78 13.08
CA ALA A 87 -22.69 -6.30 12.94
C ALA A 87 -21.74 -5.11 12.73
N PRO A 88 -20.65 -4.99 13.50
CA PRO A 88 -19.68 -3.92 13.31
C PRO A 88 -19.17 -3.94 11.87
N LYS A 89 -19.29 -2.79 11.17
CA LYS A 89 -18.80 -2.66 9.80
C LYS A 89 -17.29 -2.94 9.79
N PRO A 90 -16.79 -3.83 8.92
CA PRO A 90 -15.35 -4.02 8.76
C PRO A 90 -14.70 -2.66 8.43
N PRO A 91 -13.61 -2.27 9.11
CA PRO A 91 -12.93 -1.03 8.78
C PRO A 91 -12.45 -1.06 7.33
N PRO A 92 -12.48 0.07 6.63
CA PRO A 92 -12.12 0.13 5.22
C PRO A 92 -10.66 -0.32 5.00
N PRO A 93 -10.36 -0.81 3.78
CA PRO A 93 -8.98 -1.06 3.36
C PRO A 93 -8.15 0.23 3.41
N ILE A 94 -6.84 0.11 3.24
CA ILE A 94 -5.90 1.26 3.32
C ILE A 94 -6.45 2.47 2.57
N THR A 95 -6.40 3.61 3.23
CA THR A 95 -6.80 4.90 2.72
C THR A 95 -5.56 5.77 2.60
N VAL A 96 -5.44 6.48 1.49
CA VAL A 96 -4.37 7.45 1.26
C VAL A 96 -4.99 8.82 1.04
N LEU A 97 -4.59 9.79 1.87
CA LEU A 97 -4.95 11.19 1.73
C LEU A 97 -3.72 11.98 1.28
N LEU A 98 -3.92 12.83 0.28
CA LEU A 98 -2.87 13.62 -0.36
C LEU A 98 -3.11 15.10 -0.13
N LYS A 99 -2.13 15.78 0.45
CA LYS A 99 -2.18 17.22 0.71
C LYS A 99 -1.01 17.91 0.00
N PRO A 100 -1.24 18.53 -1.18
CA PRO A 100 -0.20 19.26 -1.88
C PRO A 100 0.12 20.59 -1.18
N SER A 101 1.37 21.01 -1.28
CA SER A 101 1.85 22.34 -0.90
C SER A 101 2.44 23.00 -2.14
N ILE A 102 1.81 24.06 -2.65
CA ILE A 102 2.18 24.70 -3.92
C ILE A 102 2.70 26.11 -3.62
N LYS A 103 3.94 26.41 -4.04
CA LYS A 103 4.57 27.73 -3.96
C LYS A 103 5.12 28.11 -5.33
N GLY A 104 4.37 28.92 -6.07
CA GLY A 104 4.64 29.18 -7.49
C GLY A 104 4.65 27.86 -8.28
N ARG A 105 5.78 27.55 -8.92
CA ARG A 105 5.98 26.30 -9.67
C ARG A 105 6.51 25.13 -8.85
N THR A 106 6.82 25.34 -7.57
CA THR A 106 7.36 24.28 -6.70
C THR A 106 6.23 23.63 -5.94
N VAL A 107 6.18 22.29 -5.99
CA VAL A 107 5.18 21.48 -5.28
C VAL A 107 5.87 20.50 -4.35
N GLY A 108 5.43 20.49 -3.09
CA GLY A 108 5.68 19.42 -2.12
C GLY A 108 4.41 18.63 -1.85
N MET A 109 4.56 17.46 -1.24
CA MET A 109 3.41 16.59 -0.91
C MET A 109 3.50 16.07 0.52
N THR A 110 2.40 16.20 1.25
CA THR A 110 2.18 15.48 2.51
C THR A 110 1.22 14.33 2.25
N VAL A 111 1.60 13.13 2.69
CA VAL A 111 0.84 11.90 2.51
C VAL A 111 0.41 11.39 3.88
N THR A 112 -0.87 11.12 4.03
CA THR A 112 -1.41 10.40 5.19
C THR A 112 -1.92 9.04 4.73
N VAL A 113 -1.40 7.98 5.32
CA VAL A 113 -1.81 6.61 5.08
C VAL A 113 -2.46 6.07 6.34
N SER A 114 -3.64 5.46 6.23
CA SER A 114 -4.31 4.85 7.38
C SER A 114 -5.08 3.60 6.98
N GLY A 115 -5.32 2.70 7.93
CA GLY A 115 -6.18 1.54 7.72
C GLY A 115 -5.62 0.28 8.37
N ARG A 116 -5.88 -0.87 7.73
CA ARG A 116 -5.45 -2.19 8.23
C ARG A 116 -4.56 -2.87 7.20
N ALA A 117 -3.46 -3.45 7.67
CA ALA A 117 -2.54 -4.24 6.87
C ALA A 117 -2.02 -5.43 7.68
N TYR A 118 -1.66 -6.52 7.02
CA TYR A 118 -0.89 -7.57 7.67
C TYR A 118 0.56 -7.14 7.83
N VAL A 119 1.16 -7.51 8.95
CA VAL A 119 2.57 -7.30 9.23
C VAL A 119 3.39 -8.25 8.35
N PRO A 120 4.21 -7.73 7.43
CA PRO A 120 5.08 -8.55 6.60
C PRO A 120 6.17 -9.25 7.42
N THR A 121 6.82 -10.23 6.81
CA THR A 121 8.00 -10.89 7.37
C THR A 121 9.24 -10.62 6.53
N ALA A 122 10.41 -10.54 7.18
CA ALA A 122 11.69 -10.49 6.49
C ALA A 122 11.97 -11.82 5.78
N ILE A 123 12.54 -11.75 4.58
CA ILE A 123 13.08 -12.92 3.86
C ILE A 123 14.60 -12.96 4.10
N PRO A 124 15.20 -14.14 4.39
CA PRO A 124 14.59 -15.49 4.45
C PRO A 124 14.13 -15.93 5.85
N GLU A 125 14.41 -15.15 6.88
CA GLU A 125 14.27 -15.56 8.29
C GLU A 125 12.80 -15.72 8.74
N GLY A 126 11.84 -15.17 7.99
CA GLY A 126 10.42 -15.29 8.26
C GLY A 126 9.97 -14.54 9.53
N THR A 127 10.84 -13.73 10.12
CA THR A 127 10.58 -12.93 11.31
C THR A 127 9.65 -11.78 10.96
N LEU A 128 8.66 -11.49 11.81
CA LEU A 128 7.80 -10.31 11.61
C LEU A 128 8.65 -9.04 11.65
N LEU A 129 8.38 -8.11 10.73
CA LEU A 129 9.04 -6.81 10.77
C LEU A 129 8.65 -6.03 12.02
N PRO A 130 9.52 -5.13 12.50
CA PRO A 130 9.18 -4.15 13.54
C PRO A 130 7.92 -3.36 13.17
N GLU A 131 7.08 -3.06 14.16
CA GLU A 131 5.85 -2.29 14.00
C GLU A 131 5.96 -0.87 14.58
N ASP A 132 7.16 -0.30 14.53
CA ASP A 132 7.49 1.04 15.01
C ASP A 132 6.84 2.15 14.18
N SER A 133 6.67 1.92 12.88
CA SER A 133 6.00 2.81 11.93
C SER A 133 5.05 2.01 11.04
N PHE A 134 3.93 2.60 10.67
CA PHE A 134 2.98 1.97 9.75
C PHE A 134 3.52 1.97 8.32
N MET A 135 4.34 2.94 7.96
CA MET A 135 5.05 2.99 6.68
C MET A 135 6.12 1.90 6.56
N ASN A 136 6.77 1.52 7.66
CA ASN A 136 7.74 0.41 7.67
C ASN A 136 7.12 -0.95 7.34
N LEU A 137 5.79 -1.08 7.43
CA LEU A 137 5.08 -2.30 7.05
C LEU A 137 4.73 -2.35 5.55
N SER A 138 5.08 -1.32 4.79
CA SER A 138 4.77 -1.25 3.35
C SER A 138 5.77 -2.01 2.49
N GLY A 139 5.30 -2.56 1.38
CA GLY A 139 6.09 -3.14 0.28
C GLY A 139 6.70 -2.10 -0.64
N GLY A 140 6.75 -0.84 -0.21
CA GLY A 140 7.22 0.27 -1.01
C GLY A 140 6.11 1.18 -1.51
N THR A 141 6.56 2.25 -2.14
CA THR A 141 5.77 3.38 -2.61
C THR A 141 6.21 3.78 -4.01
N ASP A 142 5.28 4.29 -4.80
CA ASP A 142 5.54 4.83 -6.13
C ASP A 142 4.75 6.13 -6.27
N TYR A 143 5.36 7.20 -6.78
CA TYR A 143 4.66 8.45 -7.01
C TYR A 143 5.14 9.19 -8.25
N SER A 144 4.27 10.05 -8.79
CA SER A 144 4.56 10.89 -9.95
C SER A 144 3.82 12.22 -9.86
N PHE A 145 4.50 13.31 -10.23
CA PHE A 145 3.93 14.65 -10.33
C PHE A 145 3.19 14.92 -11.64
N GLY A 146 3.13 13.93 -12.55
CA GLY A 146 2.51 14.07 -13.87
C GLY A 146 3.47 14.60 -14.94
N GLU A 147 4.67 15.02 -14.55
CA GLU A 147 5.82 15.25 -15.42
C GLU A 147 7.12 14.90 -14.68
N GLY A 148 8.22 14.77 -15.42
CA GLY A 148 9.50 14.36 -14.85
C GLY A 148 9.57 12.87 -14.52
N ASP A 149 10.60 12.49 -13.77
CA ASP A 149 10.81 11.10 -13.36
C ASP A 149 9.91 10.76 -12.16
N PRO A 150 9.31 9.55 -12.13
CA PRO A 150 8.61 9.08 -10.95
C PRO A 150 9.59 8.84 -9.79
N GLY A 151 9.11 9.05 -8.57
CA GLY A 151 9.82 8.73 -7.34
C GLY A 151 9.17 7.54 -6.62
N GLY A 152 9.77 7.10 -5.52
CA GLY A 152 9.29 5.97 -4.75
C GLY A 152 10.35 5.33 -3.88
N SER A 153 9.92 4.33 -3.12
CA SER A 153 10.78 3.50 -2.29
C SER A 153 10.44 2.02 -2.49
N ASP A 154 11.45 1.17 -2.38
CA ASP A 154 11.26 -0.28 -2.28
C ASP A 154 11.09 -0.66 -0.80
N GLY A 155 10.15 -1.56 -0.49
CA GLY A 155 9.98 -2.13 0.85
C GLY A 155 11.03 -3.20 1.20
N GLY A 156 11.88 -3.57 0.24
CA GLY A 156 12.94 -4.56 0.42
C GLY A 156 12.45 -6.00 0.28
N SER A 157 13.24 -6.94 0.81
CA SER A 157 12.95 -8.38 0.69
C SER A 157 12.00 -8.83 1.80
N ILE A 158 10.71 -8.59 1.59
CA ILE A 158 9.66 -8.87 2.56
C ILE A 158 8.54 -9.73 1.95
N ASP A 159 7.89 -10.52 2.80
CA ASP A 159 6.91 -11.54 2.43
C ASP A 159 5.57 -11.33 3.17
N CYS A 160 4.45 -11.68 2.52
CA CYS A 160 3.08 -11.51 3.04
C CYS A 160 2.42 -12.82 3.54
N THR A 161 3.19 -13.85 3.86
CA THR A 161 2.70 -15.18 4.26
C THR A 161 2.06 -15.19 5.66
N ARG A 162 2.47 -14.30 6.57
CA ARG A 162 1.99 -14.27 7.95
C ARG A 162 0.82 -13.30 8.16
N LYS A 163 -0.07 -13.67 9.09
CA LYS A 163 -1.41 -13.07 9.24
C LYS A 163 -1.58 -12.22 10.51
N LYS A 164 -0.53 -11.57 11.02
CA LYS A 164 -0.69 -10.60 12.13
C LYS A 164 -1.28 -9.31 11.56
N LEU A 165 -2.52 -8.98 11.94
CA LEU A 165 -3.18 -7.78 11.46
C LEU A 165 -2.79 -6.57 12.31
N LYS A 166 -2.40 -5.49 11.66
CA LYS A 166 -2.12 -4.20 12.27
C LYS A 166 -3.10 -3.14 11.78
N VAL A 167 -3.53 -2.29 12.69
CA VAL A 167 -4.22 -1.04 12.38
C VAL A 167 -3.26 0.10 12.66
N GLY A 168 -3.14 1.04 11.74
CA GLY A 168 -2.23 2.16 11.88
C GLY A 168 -2.66 3.36 11.06
N SER A 169 -2.03 4.48 11.37
CA SER A 169 -2.14 5.72 10.62
C SER A 169 -0.82 6.46 10.75
N GLU A 170 -0.32 6.98 9.64
CA GLU A 170 0.93 7.72 9.60
C GLU A 170 0.84 8.84 8.59
N THR A 171 1.40 9.99 8.95
CA THR A 171 1.51 11.15 8.07
C THR A 171 2.97 11.50 7.93
N TYR A 172 3.42 11.66 6.69
CA TYR A 172 4.79 12.05 6.40
C TYR A 172 4.82 13.01 5.21
N VAL A 173 5.94 13.73 5.10
CA VAL A 173 6.21 14.65 3.98
C VAL A 173 7.15 13.94 3.02
N ILE A 174 6.81 13.92 1.73
CA ILE A 174 7.75 13.47 0.70
C ILE A 174 8.92 14.47 0.70
N PRO A 175 10.16 14.01 0.96
CA PRO A 175 11.29 14.91 1.13
C PRO A 175 11.65 15.63 -0.18
N GLU A 176 11.38 15.02 -1.33
CA GLU A 176 11.57 15.65 -2.63
C GLU A 176 10.45 16.65 -2.94
N THR A 177 10.86 17.81 -3.48
CA THR A 177 9.94 18.76 -4.10
C THR A 177 10.12 18.71 -5.62
N HIS A 178 9.04 18.95 -6.37
CA HIS A 178 9.06 19.01 -7.82
C HIS A 178 8.85 20.44 -8.31
N VAL A 179 9.65 20.86 -9.29
CA VAL A 179 9.55 22.20 -9.90
C VAL A 179 9.01 22.05 -11.32
N PHE A 180 7.80 22.56 -11.53
CA PHE A 180 7.15 22.48 -12.83
C PHE A 180 7.74 23.45 -13.85
N LYS A 181 7.97 22.97 -15.08
CA LYS A 181 8.54 23.81 -16.15
C LYS A 181 7.57 24.89 -16.61
N LYS A 182 6.27 24.58 -16.67
CA LYS A 182 5.21 25.46 -17.14
C LYS A 182 4.05 25.54 -16.12
N PRO A 183 3.34 26.67 -16.01
CA PRO A 183 2.08 26.71 -15.29
C PRO A 183 1.05 25.81 -15.98
N GLY A 184 0.10 25.28 -15.20
CA GLY A 184 -0.92 24.37 -15.72
C GLY A 184 -1.54 23.49 -14.64
N THR A 185 -2.44 22.61 -15.07
CA THR A 185 -3.04 21.59 -14.22
C THR A 185 -2.36 20.27 -14.45
N TYR A 186 -1.83 19.68 -13.39
CA TYR A 186 -1.14 18.40 -13.39
C TYR A 186 -1.86 17.40 -12.48
N LYS A 187 -1.53 16.11 -12.63
CA LYS A 187 -2.08 15.05 -11.79
C LYS A 187 -0.96 14.40 -11.01
N PHE A 188 -0.99 14.57 -9.70
CA PHE A 188 -0.14 13.79 -8.82
C PHE A 188 -0.78 12.42 -8.57
N THR A 189 0.02 11.36 -8.66
CA THR A 189 -0.39 9.97 -8.40
C THR A 189 0.54 9.38 -7.37
N TYR A 190 0.00 8.68 -6.38
CA TYR A 190 0.75 7.99 -5.34
C TYR A 190 0.17 6.59 -5.13
N THR A 191 1.04 5.59 -5.07
CA THR A 191 0.70 4.20 -4.82
C THR A 191 1.52 3.70 -3.65
N ILE A 192 0.88 2.99 -2.73
CA ILE A 192 1.54 2.26 -1.63
C ILE A 192 1.09 0.81 -1.64
N ARG A 193 2.00 -0.10 -1.31
CA ARG A 193 1.73 -1.54 -1.27
C ARG A 193 1.78 -2.04 0.16
N TYR A 194 0.80 -2.85 0.56
CA TYR A 194 0.79 -3.51 1.86
C TYR A 194 0.44 -5.00 1.71
N CYS A 195 0.65 -5.78 2.77
CA CYS A 195 0.26 -7.18 2.80
C CYS A 195 -1.23 -7.34 3.14
N GLY A 196 -1.96 -7.99 2.23
CA GLY A 196 -3.40 -8.23 2.31
C GLY A 196 -3.71 -9.72 2.42
N THR A 197 -4.98 -10.09 2.33
CA THR A 197 -5.41 -11.49 2.48
C THR A 197 -4.91 -12.41 1.37
N LYS A 198 -4.60 -11.85 0.19
CA LYS A 198 -4.16 -12.58 -1.01
C LYS A 198 -2.73 -12.23 -1.44
N GLY A 199 -1.92 -11.68 -0.52
CA GLY A 199 -0.60 -11.14 -0.82
C GLY A 199 -0.62 -9.62 -0.97
N TRP A 200 0.24 -9.08 -1.82
CA TRP A 200 0.36 -7.63 -2.03
C TRP A 200 -0.95 -7.00 -2.49
N PHE A 201 -1.36 -5.92 -1.83
CA PHE A 201 -2.44 -5.07 -2.31
C PHE A 201 -1.93 -3.63 -2.48
N PRO A 202 -1.92 -3.10 -3.72
CA PRO A 202 -1.63 -1.71 -3.96
C PRO A 202 -2.85 -0.84 -3.64
N THR A 203 -2.60 0.34 -3.08
CA THR A 203 -3.59 1.39 -2.89
C THR A 203 -3.08 2.65 -3.57
N THR A 204 -3.86 3.16 -4.52
CA THR A 204 -3.49 4.35 -5.31
C THR A 204 -4.43 5.51 -4.99
N ALA A 205 -3.86 6.68 -4.77
CA ALA A 205 -4.58 7.94 -4.68
C ALA A 205 -4.03 8.95 -5.68
N THR A 206 -4.89 9.86 -6.12
CA THR A 206 -4.53 10.92 -7.05
C THR A 206 -5.08 12.25 -6.56
N THR A 207 -4.38 13.34 -6.85
CA THR A 207 -4.88 14.70 -6.64
C THR A 207 -4.49 15.61 -7.80
N GLN A 208 -5.33 16.60 -8.08
CA GLN A 208 -5.03 17.61 -9.09
C GLN A 208 -4.14 18.70 -8.48
N LEU A 209 -3.12 19.09 -9.22
CA LEU A 209 -2.21 20.18 -8.88
C LEU A 209 -2.48 21.35 -9.82
N VAL A 210 -2.87 22.50 -9.28
CA VAL A 210 -3.03 23.72 -10.06
C VAL A 210 -1.81 24.60 -9.80
N VAL A 211 -0.91 24.63 -10.79
CA VAL A 211 0.38 25.32 -10.71
C VAL A 211 0.31 26.63 -11.47
N ARG A 212 0.76 27.73 -10.84
CA ARG A 212 0.70 29.10 -11.37
C ARG A 212 2.09 29.68 -11.57
#